data_AF-A0A380DU34-F1
#
_entry.id   AF-A0A380DU34-F1
#
_cell.length_a   1.000
_cell.length_b   1.000
_cell.length_c   1.000
_cell.angle_alpha   90.00
_cell.angle_beta   90.00
_cell.angle_gamma   90.00
#
_symmetry.space_group_name_H-M   'P 1'
#
loop_
_entity.id
_entity.type
_entity.pdbx_description
1 polymer ?
#
loop_
_entity_poly.entity_id
_entity_poly.type
_entity_poly.pdbx_seq_one_letter_code
_entity_poly.pdbx_strand_id
1 'polypeptide(L)'
;MRILDCKVDRDKEAIKTAPRITDFLNEESKAYYEQVKAYLDDLGIPYIEDPNLVRGLDYYTHTAFELMMDNPNYDGAITTLCGGGRYNGLLELLEGPSETGIGFALSIERLCLHLKKKVSN
;
A
#
# COMPACT_ATOMS: atom_id res chain seq x y z
N MET A 1 -9.18 6.57 -10.54
CA MET A 1 -8.48 6.05 -9.35
C MET A 1 -8.06 7.14 -8.35
N ARG A 2 -7.54 8.30 -8.79
CA ARG A 2 -7.08 9.39 -7.89
C ARG A 2 -8.08 9.86 -6.83
N ILE A 3 -9.38 9.84 -7.14
CA ILE A 3 -10.43 10.20 -6.16
C ILE A 3 -10.57 9.18 -5.02
N LEU A 4 -10.28 7.90 -5.30
CA LEU A 4 -10.34 6.82 -4.30
C LEU A 4 -9.10 6.82 -3.38
N ASP A 5 -7.99 7.41 -3.83
CA ASP A 5 -6.75 7.61 -3.05
C ASP A 5 -6.79 8.90 -2.20
N CYS A 6 -7.85 9.70 -2.32
CA CYS A 6 -7.98 10.98 -1.62
C CYS A 6 -8.37 10.77 -0.15
N LYS A 7 -7.48 11.13 0.79
CA LYS A 7 -7.73 11.01 2.24
C LYS A 7 -8.87 11.89 2.76
N VAL A 8 -9.19 12.99 2.07
CA VAL A 8 -10.27 13.91 2.47
C VAL A 8 -11.64 13.38 2.05
N ASP A 9 -11.68 12.69 0.91
CA ASP A 9 -12.92 12.22 0.31
C ASP A 9 -13.25 10.77 0.65
N ARG A 10 -12.30 10.01 1.22
CA ARG A 10 -12.38 8.56 1.50
C ARG A 10 -13.64 8.16 2.28
N ASP A 11 -14.12 9.01 3.17
CA ASP A 11 -15.28 8.74 4.04
C ASP A 11 -16.62 9.18 3.45
N LYS A 12 -16.63 9.81 2.27
CA LYS A 12 -17.87 10.21 1.60
C LYS A 12 -18.66 8.98 1.18
N GLU A 13 -19.98 9.02 1.34
CA GLU A 13 -20.89 7.93 0.98
C GLU A 13 -20.73 7.47 -0.48
N ALA A 14 -20.42 8.39 -1.39
CA ALA A 14 -20.15 8.09 -2.80
C ALA A 14 -18.88 7.24 -3.03
N ILE A 15 -17.90 7.28 -2.11
CA ILE A 15 -16.70 6.43 -2.17
C ILE A 15 -16.99 5.06 -1.58
N LYS A 16 -17.83 4.97 -0.54
CA LYS A 16 -18.19 3.68 0.09
C LYS A 16 -18.93 2.73 -0.85
N THR A 17 -19.69 3.27 -1.80
CA THR A 17 -20.41 2.49 -2.82
C THR A 17 -19.64 2.33 -4.13
N ALA A 18 -18.41 2.86 -4.21
CA ALA A 18 -17.61 2.76 -5.41
C ALA A 18 -17.19 1.30 -5.68
N PRO A 19 -17.12 0.89 -6.96
CA PRO A 19 -16.60 -0.42 -7.33
C PRO A 19 -15.15 -0.57 -6.84
N ARG A 20 -14.85 -1.71 -6.21
CA ARG A 20 -13.50 -2.00 -5.69
C ARG A 20 -12.66 -2.59 -6.79
N ILE A 21 -11.41 -2.14 -6.93
CA ILE A 21 -10.52 -2.65 -7.98
C ILE A 21 -10.26 -4.15 -7.85
N THR A 22 -10.32 -4.68 -6.62
CA THR A 22 -10.18 -6.11 -6.31
C THR A 22 -11.24 -6.97 -7.00
N ASP A 23 -12.42 -6.40 -7.33
CA ASP A 23 -13.51 -7.12 -7.98
C ASP A 23 -13.29 -7.25 -9.50
N PHE A 24 -12.32 -6.50 -10.05
CA PHE A 24 -12.02 -6.43 -11.49
C PHE A 24 -10.64 -7.01 -11.85
N LEU A 25 -10.02 -7.75 -10.93
CA LEU A 25 -8.77 -8.44 -11.20
C LEU A 25 -8.97 -9.52 -12.26
N ASN A 26 -8.12 -9.54 -13.29
CA ASN A 26 -8.06 -10.66 -14.22
C ASN A 26 -7.40 -11.88 -13.55
N GLU A 27 -7.46 -13.03 -14.20
CA GLU A 27 -6.93 -14.28 -13.64
C GLU A 27 -5.43 -14.23 -13.33
N GLU A 28 -4.64 -13.55 -14.16
CA GLU A 28 -3.21 -13.34 -13.91
C GLU A 28 -2.97 -12.52 -12.64
N SER A 29 -3.72 -11.44 -12.46
CA SER A 29 -3.58 -10.53 -11.31
C SER A 29 -4.05 -11.19 -10.02
N LYS A 30 -5.11 -12.01 -10.08
CA LYS A 30 -5.55 -12.85 -8.96
C LYS A 30 -4.47 -13.86 -8.59
N ALA A 31 -3.94 -14.60 -9.55
CA ALA A 31 -2.89 -15.59 -9.31
C ALA A 31 -1.63 -14.94 -8.69
N TYR A 32 -1.22 -13.78 -9.22
CA TYR A 32 -0.12 -12.99 -8.63
C TYR A 32 -0.41 -12.61 -7.18
N TYR A 33 -1.61 -12.12 -6.89
CA TYR A 33 -2.00 -11.71 -5.55
C TYR A 33 -2.01 -12.87 -4.54
N GLU A 34 -2.61 -14.01 -4.93
CA GLU A 34 -2.59 -15.24 -4.11
C GLU A 34 -1.16 -15.76 -3.88
N GLN A 35 -0.28 -15.67 -4.88
CA GLN A 35 1.12 -16.07 -4.74
C GLN A 35 1.87 -15.18 -3.74
N VAL A 36 1.60 -13.88 -3.72
CA VAL A 36 2.17 -12.97 -2.71
C VAL A 36 1.69 -13.35 -1.30
N LYS A 37 0.39 -13.61 -1.14
CA LYS A 37 -0.18 -14.03 0.14
C LYS A 37 0.43 -15.34 0.63
N ALA A 38 0.55 -16.34 -0.25
CA ALA A 38 1.20 -17.60 0.08
C ALA A 38 2.64 -17.40 0.59
N TYR A 39 3.42 -16.51 -0.04
CA TYR A 39 4.77 -16.21 0.45
C TYR A 39 4.79 -15.47 1.79
N LEU A 40 3.83 -14.59 2.06
CA LEU A 40 3.70 -13.94 3.36
C LEU A 40 3.34 -14.97 4.45
N ASP A 41 2.44 -15.90 4.14
CA ASP A 41 2.05 -17.00 5.03
C ASP A 41 3.23 -17.93 5.31
N ASP A 42 3.99 -18.32 4.28
CA ASP A 42 5.19 -19.15 4.40
C ASP A 42 6.27 -18.50 5.28
N LEU A 43 6.39 -17.16 5.22
CA LEU A 43 7.31 -16.37 6.04
C LEU A 43 6.75 -16.04 7.43
N GLY A 44 5.49 -16.39 7.71
CA GLY A 44 4.81 -16.05 8.97
C GLY A 44 4.60 -14.54 9.18
N ILE A 45 4.47 -13.77 8.09
CA ILE A 45 4.27 -12.32 8.13
C ILE A 45 2.76 -12.03 8.17
N PRO A 46 2.21 -11.51 9.29
CA PRO A 46 0.79 -11.17 9.35
C PRO A 46 0.46 -9.96 8.47
N TYR A 47 -0.68 -10.03 7.77
CA TYR A 47 -1.19 -8.95 6.94
C TYR A 47 -2.71 -8.81 7.06
N ILE A 48 -3.24 -7.68 6.60
CA ILE A 48 -4.67 -7.40 6.48
C ILE A 48 -4.92 -6.96 5.04
N GLU A 49 -5.89 -7.60 4.36
CA GLU A 49 -6.31 -7.18 3.03
C GLU A 49 -7.20 -5.93 3.15
N ASP A 50 -6.76 -4.77 2.62
CA ASP A 50 -7.56 -3.55 2.50
C ASP A 50 -7.95 -3.30 1.03
N PRO A 51 -9.18 -3.64 0.61
CA PRO A 51 -9.65 -3.37 -0.75
C PRO A 51 -9.69 -1.89 -1.14
N ASN A 52 -9.60 -0.99 -0.16
CA ASN A 52 -9.59 0.46 -0.36
C ASN A 52 -8.17 1.02 -0.44
N LEU A 53 -7.14 0.18 -0.34
CA LEU A 53 -5.75 0.60 -0.56
C LEU A 53 -5.50 0.70 -2.06
N VAL A 54 -5.69 1.90 -2.59
CA VAL A 54 -5.39 2.25 -3.98
C VAL A 54 -4.20 3.20 -4.02
N ARG A 55 -3.56 3.31 -5.19
CA ARG A 55 -2.54 4.33 -5.45
C ARG A 55 -3.01 5.22 -6.61
N GLY A 56 -2.83 6.53 -6.48
CA GLY A 56 -3.31 7.51 -7.45
C GLY A 56 -2.45 7.65 -8.72
N LEU A 57 -1.33 6.94 -8.81
CA LEU A 57 -0.41 6.98 -9.94
C LEU A 57 -0.62 5.76 -10.83
N ASP A 58 -0.90 6.00 -12.10
CA ASP A 58 -1.42 4.99 -13.04
C ASP A 58 -0.37 3.92 -13.42
N TYR A 59 0.91 4.13 -13.09
CA TYR A 59 1.98 3.15 -13.27
C TYR A 59 2.02 2.06 -12.18
N TYR A 60 1.22 2.17 -11.11
CA TYR A 60 1.12 1.10 -10.11
C TYR A 60 0.34 -0.09 -10.66
N THR A 61 0.85 -1.29 -10.43
CA THR A 61 0.23 -2.55 -10.89
C THR A 61 0.36 -3.63 -9.81
N HIS A 62 -0.53 -4.63 -9.83
CA HIS A 62 -0.56 -5.74 -8.88
C HIS A 62 -0.47 -5.29 -7.40
N THR A 63 0.62 -5.63 -6.68
CA THR A 63 0.76 -5.41 -5.25
C THR A 63 0.83 -3.93 -4.88
N ALA A 64 -0.01 -3.52 -3.94
CA ALA A 64 0.15 -2.32 -3.12
C ALA A 64 0.15 -2.73 -1.64
N PHE A 65 0.99 -2.11 -0.83
CA PHE A 65 1.02 -2.39 0.61
C PHE A 65 1.39 -1.16 1.43
N GLU A 66 1.01 -1.20 2.70
CA GLU A 66 1.41 -0.26 3.73
C GLU A 66 1.79 -1.01 5.00
N LEU A 67 2.88 -0.58 5.64
CA LEU A 67 3.21 -0.96 7.00
C LEU A 67 2.69 0.12 7.92
N MET A 68 1.67 -0.24 8.69
CA MET A 68 1.00 0.64 9.63
C MET A 68 1.61 0.51 11.02
N MET A 69 1.64 1.61 11.76
CA MET A 69 2.05 1.63 13.15
C MET A 69 0.88 2.06 14.03
N ASP A 70 0.64 1.25 15.06
CA ASP A 70 -0.18 1.65 16.17
C ASP A 70 0.66 2.55 17.11
N ASN A 71 0.25 3.81 17.24
CA ASN A 71 0.86 4.71 18.22
C ASN A 71 -0.24 5.44 19.00
N PRO A 72 -0.48 5.05 20.27
CA PRO A 72 -1.50 5.68 21.11
C PRO A 72 -1.24 7.18 21.38
N ASN A 73 -0.05 7.69 21.08
CA ASN A 73 0.29 9.11 21.28
C ASN A 73 0.09 9.97 20.01
N TYR A 74 -0.30 9.38 18.88
CA TYR A 74 -0.75 10.10 17.67
C TYR A 74 -2.29 10.22 17.68
N ASP A 75 -2.89 10.69 18.78
CA ASP A 75 -4.36 10.78 18.92
C ASP A 75 -5.10 9.45 18.63
N GLY A 76 -4.45 8.31 18.87
CA GLY A 76 -4.99 6.98 18.53
C GLY A 76 -5.08 6.69 17.03
N ALA A 77 -4.47 7.51 16.16
CA ALA A 77 -4.46 7.31 14.72
C ALA A 77 -3.37 6.32 14.30
N ILE A 78 -3.80 5.23 13.67
CA ILE A 78 -2.93 4.31 12.94
C ILE A 78 -2.22 5.12 11.84
N THR A 79 -0.89 5.17 11.89
CA THR A 79 -0.09 5.97 10.96
C THR A 79 0.73 5.08 10.04
N THR A 80 0.71 5.36 8.74
CA THR A 80 1.57 4.70 7.76
C THR A 80 3.05 5.01 8.03
N LEU A 81 3.87 4.00 8.30
CA LEU A 81 5.33 4.14 8.42
C LEU A 81 6.01 4.03 7.07
N CYS A 82 5.59 3.01 6.32
CA CYS A 82 6.16 2.61 5.05
C CYS A 82 5.01 2.30 4.09
N GLY A 83 5.18 2.67 2.84
CA GLY A 83 4.24 2.36 1.77
C GLY A 83 5.01 2.00 0.51
N GLY A 84 4.48 1.04 -0.23
CA GLY A 84 5.11 0.57 -1.45
C GLY A 84 4.15 -0.18 -2.35
N GLY A 85 4.71 -0.73 -3.41
CA GLY A 85 3.99 -1.53 -4.37
C GLY A 85 4.78 -1.77 -5.64
N ARG A 86 4.22 -2.61 -6.51
CA ARG A 86 4.76 -2.89 -7.83
C ARG A 86 4.35 -1.81 -8.82
N TYR A 87 5.26 -1.46 -9.71
CA TYR A 87 5.05 -0.48 -10.76
C TYR A 87 5.61 -1.02 -12.08
N ASN A 88 4.75 -1.02 -13.10
CA ASN A 88 5.11 -1.36 -14.47
C ASN A 88 4.91 -0.09 -15.31
N GLY A 89 5.76 0.14 -16.31
CA GLY A 89 5.67 1.31 -17.18
C GLY A 89 6.19 2.61 -16.57
N LEU A 90 6.66 2.63 -15.31
CA LEU A 90 7.34 3.81 -14.75
C LEU A 90 8.57 4.19 -15.58
N LEU A 91 9.39 3.22 -15.98
CA LEU A 91 10.54 3.48 -16.84
C LEU A 91 10.12 3.93 -18.24
N GLU A 92 9.05 3.38 -18.80
CA GLU A 92 8.52 3.79 -20.11
C GLU A 92 8.05 5.26 -20.10
N LEU A 93 7.43 5.71 -19.00
CA LEU A 93 7.09 7.13 -18.80
C LEU A 93 8.32 8.05 -18.75
N LEU A 94 9.50 7.48 -18.49
CA LEU A 94 10.79 8.18 -18.46
C LEU A 94 11.62 7.89 -19.73
N GLU A 95 10.99 7.41 -20.81
CA GLU A 95 11.65 7.03 -22.08
C GLU A 95 12.73 5.94 -21.92
N GLY A 96 12.60 5.13 -20.86
CA GLY A 96 13.47 4.00 -20.53
C GLY A 96 12.92 2.65 -21.03
N PRO A 97 13.58 1.53 -20.64
CA PRO A 97 13.17 0.19 -21.05
C PRO A 97 11.87 -0.26 -20.37
N SER A 98 11.18 -1.23 -20.97
CA SER A 98 9.98 -1.89 -20.41
C SER A 98 10.32 -2.89 -19.30
N GLU A 99 10.96 -2.40 -18.24
CA GLU A 99 11.25 -3.19 -17.04
C GLU A 99 10.19 -2.96 -15.96
N THR A 100 10.00 -4.00 -15.15
CA THR A 100 9.07 -3.96 -14.02
C THR A 100 9.83 -3.79 -12.71
N GLY A 101 9.20 -3.15 -11.72
CA GLY A 101 9.83 -2.93 -10.42
C GLY A 101 8.85 -3.06 -9.27
N ILE A 102 9.37 -3.35 -8.09
CA ILE A 102 8.66 -3.24 -6.82
C ILE A 102 9.58 -2.56 -5.84
N GLY A 103 9.02 -1.67 -5.04
CA GLY A 103 9.78 -0.91 -4.06
C GLY A 103 8.88 -0.31 -2.99
N PHE A 104 9.52 0.34 -2.03
CA PHE A 104 8.84 1.04 -0.95
C PHE A 104 9.64 2.26 -0.53
N ALA A 105 8.96 3.17 0.15
CA ALA A 105 9.57 4.29 0.84
C ALA A 105 9.13 4.29 2.31
N LEU A 106 10.03 4.73 3.19
CA LEU A 106 9.74 4.93 4.61
C LEU A 106 10.14 6.34 5.04
N SER A 107 9.48 6.89 6.06
CA SER A 107 9.94 8.12 6.71
C SER A 107 10.90 7.79 7.85
N ILE A 108 12.13 8.32 7.75
CA ILE A 108 13.13 8.22 8.80
C ILE A 108 12.68 8.99 10.04
N GLU A 109 12.02 10.14 9.88
CA GLU A 109 11.48 10.92 10.98
C GLU A 109 10.44 10.12 11.78
N ARG A 110 9.48 9.48 11.09
CA ARG A 110 8.46 8.62 11.73
C ARG A 110 9.09 7.42 12.42
N LEU A 111 10.08 6.79 11.79
CA LEU A 111 10.82 5.69 12.39
C LEU A 111 11.55 6.13 13.67
N CYS A 112 12.30 7.23 13.62
CA CYS A 112 13.05 7.78 14.74
C CYS A 112 12.14 8.16 15.91
N LEU A 113 10.97 8.76 15.64
CA LEU A 113 9.98 9.10 16.65
C LEU A 113 9.50 7.87 17.42
N HIS A 114 9.32 6.74 16.74
CA HIS A 114 8.95 5.50 17.41
C HIS A 114 10.11 4.83 18.14
N LEU A 115 11.32 4.82 17.57
CA LEU A 115 12.49 4.19 18.21
C LEU A 115 12.89 4.90 19.50
N LYS A 116 12.88 6.24 19.53
CA LYS A 116 13.16 7.01 20.75
C LYS A 116 12.22 6.64 21.89
N LYS A 117 10.95 6.35 21.57
CA LYS A 117 9.95 5.93 22.56
C LYS A 117 10.26 4.56 23.18
N LYS A 118 10.84 3.61 22.42
CA LYS A 118 11.20 2.28 22.94
C LYS A 118 12.43 2.28 23.86
N VAL A 119 13.34 3.24 23.71
CA VAL A 119 14.57 3.33 24.51
C VAL A 119 14.36 4.06 25.85
N SER A 120 13.24 4.79 26.01
CA SER A 120 12.93 5.55 27.24
C SER A 120 12.07 4.77 28.26
N ASN A 121 12.07 3.43 28.22
CA ASN A 121 11.45 2.56 29.22
C ASN A 121 12.51 1.73 29.93
#